data_AF-A0ABD7E5Y6-F1
#
_entry.id   AF-A0ABD7E5Y6-F1
#
_cell.length_a   1.000
_cell.length_b   1.000
_cell.length_c   1.000
_cell.angle_alpha   90.00
_cell.angle_beta   90.00
_cell.angle_gamma   90.00
#
_symmetry.space_group_name_H-M   'P 1'
#
loop_
_entity.id
_entity.type
_entity.pdbx_description
1 polymer ?
#
loop_
_entity_poly.entity_id
_entity_poly.type
_entity_poly.pdbx_seq_one_letter_code
_entity_poly.pdbx_strand_id
1 'polypeptide(L)'
;MFGIFPKGELVSINGELIQPALIIINEFEEVCYMPVSHWNISDYKYSWLNSLEEGFINKNHSALAVSMYESAQANFLFTWVLYFEGNDVYVQNNIIFLNEHEGFTPEKINKSIKPRAIYNEDGMAISEWHTDMNSVMSFFNSLKN
;
A
#
# COMPACT_ATOMS: atom_id res chain seq x y z
N MET A 1 -1.64 -10.05 -12.95
CA MET A 1 -2.30 -10.23 -11.63
C MET A 1 -1.77 -9.16 -10.70
N PHE A 2 -2.62 -8.64 -9.81
CA PHE A 2 -2.23 -7.69 -8.78
C PHE A 2 -2.79 -8.15 -7.43
N GLY A 3 -2.08 -7.89 -6.33
CA GLY A 3 -2.62 -8.02 -4.97
C GLY A 3 -1.56 -8.21 -3.89
N ILE A 4 -2.01 -8.13 -2.63
CA ILE A 4 -1.20 -8.41 -1.44
C ILE A 4 -1.82 -9.60 -0.71
N PHE A 5 -1.03 -10.66 -0.52
CA PHE A 5 -1.52 -11.94 -0.03
C PHE A 5 -0.77 -12.37 1.24
N PRO A 6 -1.39 -12.32 2.43
CA PRO A 6 -0.84 -12.92 3.64
C PRO A 6 -0.47 -14.38 3.44
N LYS A 7 0.67 -14.80 4.00
CA LYS A 7 1.24 -16.15 3.88
C LYS A 7 1.72 -16.66 5.23
N GLY A 8 1.53 -17.96 5.44
CA GLY A 8 2.10 -18.67 6.58
C GLY A 8 1.58 -18.21 7.93
N GLU A 9 2.28 -18.63 8.98
CA GLU A 9 2.00 -18.23 10.36
C GLU A 9 2.63 -16.87 10.68
N LEU A 10 2.14 -16.26 11.77
CA LEU A 10 2.75 -15.05 12.31
C LEU A 10 4.18 -15.36 12.79
N VAL A 11 5.11 -14.46 12.49
CA VAL A 11 6.52 -14.58 12.89
C VAL A 11 6.90 -13.43 13.81
N SER A 12 7.78 -13.69 14.78
CA SER A 12 8.35 -12.62 15.59
C SER A 12 9.67 -12.15 14.96
N ILE A 13 9.73 -10.87 14.60
CA ILE A 13 10.93 -10.22 14.05
C ILE A 13 11.24 -9.03 14.95
N ASN A 14 12.44 -9.01 15.54
CA ASN A 14 12.88 -7.95 16.47
C ASN A 14 11.90 -7.67 17.63
N GLY A 15 11.18 -8.70 18.10
CA GLY A 15 10.20 -8.57 19.19
C GLY A 15 8.81 -8.11 18.74
N GLU A 16 8.60 -7.83 17.46
CA GLU A 16 7.28 -7.52 16.90
C GLU A 16 6.67 -8.73 16.20
N LEU A 17 5.35 -8.89 16.33
CA LEU A 17 4.59 -9.92 15.63
C LEU A 17 4.21 -9.41 14.23
N ILE A 18 4.63 -10.16 13.22
CA ILE A 18 4.52 -9.81 11.81
C ILE A 18 3.73 -10.91 11.10
N GLN A 19 2.80 -10.52 10.22
CA GLN A 19 2.27 -11.38 9.18
C GLN A 19 3.11 -11.19 7.91
N PRO A 20 3.84 -12.22 7.45
CA PRO A 20 4.43 -12.19 6.10
C PRO A 20 3.32 -12.14 5.05
N ALA A 21 3.52 -11.35 4.01
CA ALA A 21 2.65 -11.28 2.85
C ALA A 21 3.49 -11.21 1.58
N LEU A 22 2.90 -11.59 0.44
CA LEU A 22 3.51 -11.44 -0.88
C LEU A 22 2.73 -10.37 -1.64
N ILE A 23 3.38 -9.28 -2.04
CA ILE A 23 2.83 -8.42 -3.07
C ILE A 23 3.17 -9.03 -4.42
N ILE A 24 2.18 -9.08 -5.31
CA ILE A 24 2.35 -9.55 -6.69
C ILE A 24 1.92 -8.43 -7.63
N ILE A 25 2.80 -8.08 -8.57
CA ILE A 25 2.58 -7.10 -9.63
C ILE A 25 3.03 -7.74 -10.95
N ASN A 26 2.10 -8.45 -11.58
CA ASN A 26 2.38 -9.32 -12.73
C ASN A 26 3.47 -10.35 -12.42
N GLU A 27 4.61 -10.29 -13.10
CA GLU A 27 5.74 -11.21 -12.91
C GLU A 27 6.62 -10.83 -11.71
N PHE A 28 6.42 -9.62 -11.15
CA PHE A 28 7.15 -9.18 -9.97
C PHE A 28 6.47 -9.66 -8.70
N GLU A 29 7.26 -10.16 -7.76
CA GLU A 29 6.81 -10.51 -6.42
C GLU A 29 7.83 -10.06 -5.36
N GLU A 30 7.34 -9.60 -4.22
CA GLU A 30 8.17 -9.20 -3.08
C GLU A 30 7.48 -9.57 -1.76
N VAL A 31 8.27 -10.00 -0.78
CA VAL A 31 7.75 -10.25 0.57
C VAL A 31 7.57 -8.93 1.30
N CYS A 32 6.34 -8.65 1.70
CA CYS A 32 5.99 -7.57 2.61
C CYS A 32 5.91 -8.12 4.05
N TYR A 33 6.36 -7.33 5.00
CA TYR A 33 6.23 -7.62 6.43
C TYR A 33 5.14 -6.73 6.99
N MET A 34 4.01 -7.30 7.39
CA MET A 34 2.87 -6.57 7.93
C MET A 34 2.81 -6.70 9.46
N PRO A 35 3.24 -5.67 10.21
CA PRO A 35 3.03 -5.60 11.65
C PRO A 35 1.58 -5.82 12.03
N VAL A 36 1.34 -6.70 13.02
CA VAL A 36 0.00 -6.98 13.55
C VAL A 36 -0.19 -6.53 15.00
N SER A 37 0.70 -5.66 15.48
CA SER A 37 0.65 -5.08 16.82
C SER A 37 -0.52 -4.09 16.99
N HIS A 38 -0.86 -3.33 15.94
CA HIS A 38 -1.98 -2.38 15.93
C HIS A 38 -3.13 -2.83 15.02
N TRP A 39 -2.84 -3.17 13.76
CA TRP A 39 -3.83 -3.65 12.79
C TRP A 39 -3.76 -5.16 12.63
N ASN A 40 -4.90 -5.83 12.70
CA ASN A 40 -4.98 -7.20 12.21
C ASN A 40 -5.15 -7.20 10.67
N ILE A 41 -5.13 -8.40 10.06
CA ILE A 41 -5.22 -8.54 8.60
C ILE A 41 -6.52 -8.03 8.00
N SER A 42 -7.63 -8.12 8.74
CA SER A 42 -8.91 -7.57 8.31
C SER A 42 -8.87 -6.03 8.28
N ASP A 43 -8.17 -5.39 9.22
CA ASP A 43 -8.01 -3.93 9.23
C ASP A 43 -7.21 -3.45 8.01
N TYR A 44 -6.11 -4.14 7.67
CA TYR A 44 -5.36 -3.87 6.45
C TYR A 44 -6.22 -4.01 5.20
N LYS A 45 -6.96 -5.12 5.07
CA LYS A 45 -7.84 -5.35 3.92
C LYS A 45 -8.93 -4.29 3.82
N TYR A 46 -9.52 -3.88 4.95
CA TYR A 46 -10.51 -2.82 5.00
C TYR A 46 -9.94 -1.47 4.56
N SER A 47 -8.74 -1.12 5.02
CA SER A 47 -8.03 0.08 4.57
C SER A 47 -7.74 0.06 3.08
N TRP A 48 -7.25 -1.07 2.55
CA TRP A 48 -7.00 -1.25 1.11
C TRP A 48 -8.27 -1.11 0.29
N LEU A 49 -9.37 -1.71 0.74
CA LEU A 49 -10.66 -1.64 0.08
C LEU A 49 -11.11 -0.17 -0.05
N ASN A 50 -11.09 0.59 1.05
CA ASN A 50 -11.49 2.00 1.06
C ASN A 50 -10.56 2.86 0.19
N SER A 51 -9.25 2.62 0.27
CA SER A 51 -8.26 3.36 -0.52
C SER A 51 -8.43 3.13 -2.03
N LEU A 52 -8.70 1.88 -2.43
CA LEU A 52 -9.00 1.51 -3.82
C LEU A 52 -10.30 2.14 -4.30
N GLU A 53 -11.35 2.08 -3.48
CA GLU A 53 -12.65 2.69 -3.82
C GLU A 53 -12.52 4.19 -4.07
N GLU A 54 -11.87 4.93 -3.16
CA GLU A 54 -11.62 6.36 -3.33
C GLU A 54 -10.77 6.64 -4.59
N GLY A 55 -9.71 5.86 -4.79
CA GLY A 55 -8.82 6.03 -5.92
C GLY A 55 -9.48 5.80 -7.28
N PHE A 56 -10.40 4.84 -7.37
CA PHE A 56 -11.22 4.61 -8.56
C PHE A 56 -12.20 5.74 -8.84
N ILE A 57 -12.88 6.25 -7.79
CA ILE A 57 -13.83 7.36 -7.91
C ILE A 57 -13.11 8.61 -8.41
N ASN A 58 -11.94 8.90 -7.85
CA ASN A 58 -11.18 10.10 -8.16
C ASN A 58 -10.27 9.94 -9.40
N LYS A 59 -10.12 8.72 -9.93
CA LYS A 59 -9.21 8.38 -11.05
C LYS A 59 -7.80 8.94 -10.85
N ASN A 60 -7.28 8.79 -9.63
CA ASN A 60 -5.99 9.36 -9.25
C ASN A 60 -5.06 8.24 -8.75
N HIS A 61 -5.08 7.96 -7.45
CA HIS A 61 -4.23 6.94 -6.86
C HIS A 61 -4.85 6.29 -5.64
N SER A 62 -4.28 5.16 -5.24
CA SER A 62 -4.60 4.43 -4.01
C SER A 62 -3.33 4.03 -3.28
N ALA A 63 -3.25 4.31 -1.98
CA ALA A 63 -2.17 3.89 -1.10
C ALA A 63 -2.56 2.64 -0.30
N LEU A 64 -1.87 1.54 -0.55
CA LEU A 64 -2.02 0.29 0.21
C LEU A 64 -0.94 0.22 1.28
N ALA A 65 -1.30 0.57 2.53
CA ALA A 65 -0.39 0.44 3.65
C ALA A 65 -0.03 -1.02 3.90
N VAL A 66 1.27 -1.33 4.02
CA VAL A 66 1.76 -2.64 4.47
C VAL A 66 2.38 -2.59 5.86
N SER A 67 2.38 -1.41 6.48
CA SER A 67 2.67 -1.24 7.90
C SER A 67 1.73 -0.22 8.51
N MET A 68 1.24 -0.50 9.72
CA MET A 68 0.49 0.46 10.53
C MET A 68 0.78 0.25 12.01
N TYR A 69 0.89 1.36 12.74
CA TYR A 69 1.12 1.38 14.18
C TYR A 69 0.20 2.43 14.81
N GLU A 70 0.12 2.42 16.14
CA GLU A 70 -0.52 3.51 16.87
C GLU A 70 0.17 4.84 16.53
N SER A 71 -0.60 5.88 16.22
CA SER A 71 -0.11 7.15 15.65
C SER A 71 0.91 7.88 16.52
N ALA A 72 0.95 7.61 17.83
CA ALA A 72 1.97 8.16 18.74
C ALA A 72 3.34 7.45 18.64
N GLN A 73 3.42 6.31 17.96
CA GLN A 73 4.58 5.42 17.97
C GLN A 73 5.28 5.29 16.60
N ALA A 74 4.64 5.71 15.50
CA ALA A 74 5.23 5.61 14.16
C ALA A 74 5.80 6.94 13.66
N ASN A 75 7.01 6.88 13.12
CA ASN A 75 7.61 7.99 12.36
C ASN A 75 7.26 7.92 10.88
N PHE A 76 7.06 6.72 10.34
CA PHE A 76 6.77 6.50 8.93
C PHE A 76 5.98 5.20 8.71
N LEU A 77 5.37 5.10 7.53
CA LEU A 77 4.64 3.92 7.07
C LEU A 77 5.15 3.49 5.69
N PHE A 78 5.27 2.19 5.47
CA PHE A 78 5.47 1.61 4.14
C PHE A 78 4.14 1.42 3.43
N THR A 79 4.10 1.83 2.17
CA THR A 79 2.93 1.77 1.31
C THR A 79 3.29 1.32 -0.10
N TRP A 80 2.36 0.63 -0.74
CA TRP A 80 2.38 0.42 -2.19
C TRP A 80 1.33 1.32 -2.81
N VAL A 81 1.76 2.26 -3.64
CA VAL A 81 0.91 3.29 -4.24
C VAL A 81 0.61 2.93 -5.68
N LEU A 82 -0.67 2.89 -6.03
CA LEU A 82 -1.16 2.63 -7.38
C LEU A 82 -1.58 3.97 -7.99
N TYR A 83 -1.00 4.35 -9.11
CA TYR A 83 -1.36 5.51 -9.91
C TYR A 83 -2.12 5.07 -11.15
N PHE A 84 -3.34 5.58 -11.35
CA PHE A 84 -4.25 5.17 -12.41
C PHE A 84 -4.12 6.08 -13.64
N GLU A 85 -3.71 5.53 -14.78
CA GLU A 85 -3.59 6.26 -16.05
C GLU A 85 -4.31 5.49 -17.16
N GLY A 86 -5.59 5.79 -17.36
CA GLY A 86 -6.40 5.07 -18.36
C GLY A 86 -6.64 3.62 -17.95
N ASN A 87 -6.09 2.67 -18.71
CA ASN A 87 -6.16 1.23 -18.40
C ASN A 87 -4.87 0.71 -17.73
N ASP A 88 -3.85 1.56 -17.63
CA ASP A 88 -2.56 1.25 -17.03
C ASP A 88 -2.53 1.69 -15.57
N VAL A 89 -1.85 0.90 -14.75
CA VAL A 89 -1.62 1.19 -13.33
C VAL A 89 -0.13 1.10 -13.04
N TYR A 90 0.44 2.22 -12.62
CA TYR A 90 1.82 2.29 -12.17
C TYR A 90 1.87 2.10 -10.65
N VAL A 91 2.76 1.25 -10.19
CA VAL A 91 2.86 0.86 -8.79
C VAL A 91 4.23 1.25 -8.27
N GLN A 92 4.28 2.01 -7.17
CA GLN A 92 5.52 2.43 -6.52
C GLN A 92 5.52 2.02 -5.05
N ASN A 93 6.69 1.68 -4.52
CA ASN A 93 6.89 1.49 -3.08
C ASN A 93 7.28 2.82 -2.46
N ASN A 94 6.41 3.36 -1.60
CA ASN A 94 6.56 4.68 -1.01
C ASN A 94 6.58 4.61 0.51
N ILE A 95 7.41 5.47 1.11
CA ILE A 95 7.44 5.71 2.55
C ILE A 95 6.67 7.01 2.83
N ILE A 96 5.64 6.94 3.66
CA ILE A 96 4.93 8.12 4.17
C ILE A 96 5.60 8.51 5.49
N PHE A 97 6.21 9.69 5.54
CA PHE A 97 6.78 10.25 6.77
C PHE A 97 5.69 11.00 7.55
N LEU A 98 5.26 10.45 8.69
CA LEU A 98 4.08 10.94 9.42
C LEU A 98 4.30 12.33 10.04
N ASN A 99 5.56 12.70 10.32
CA ASN A 99 5.92 14.05 10.78
C ASN A 99 5.71 15.14 9.71
N GLU A 100 5.56 14.78 8.44
CA GLU A 100 5.23 15.73 7.36
C GLU A 100 3.72 15.92 7.18
N HIS A 101 2.90 15.19 7.94
CA HIS A 101 1.44 15.19 7.82
C HIS A 101 0.76 15.42 9.17
N GLU A 102 0.52 16.69 9.51
CA GLU A 102 -0.25 17.04 10.72
C GLU A 102 -1.64 16.40 10.71
N GLY A 103 -1.96 15.65 11.78
CA GLY A 103 -3.27 15.03 11.93
C GLY A 103 -3.54 13.87 10.96
N PHE A 104 -2.49 13.14 10.54
CA PHE A 104 -2.64 11.92 9.77
C PHE A 104 -3.68 10.97 10.40
N THR A 105 -4.59 10.47 9.57
CA THR A 105 -5.46 9.36 9.92
C THR A 105 -5.45 8.32 8.79
N PRO A 106 -5.53 7.02 9.10
CA PRO A 106 -5.47 5.98 8.07
C PRO A 106 -6.56 6.09 6.99
N GLU A 107 -7.72 6.64 7.34
CA GLU A 107 -8.84 6.86 6.40
C GLU A 107 -8.54 7.96 5.38
N LYS A 108 -7.52 8.78 5.62
CA LYS A 108 -7.08 9.85 4.73
C LYS A 108 -5.74 9.54 4.06
N ILE A 109 -5.30 8.28 4.08
CA ILE A 109 -3.96 7.89 3.60
C ILE A 109 -3.67 8.35 2.15
N ASN A 110 -4.68 8.33 1.27
CA ASN A 110 -4.53 8.82 -0.10
C ASN A 110 -4.15 10.31 -0.16
N LYS A 111 -4.60 11.14 0.79
CA LYS A 111 -4.24 12.57 0.85
C LYS A 111 -2.79 12.81 1.25
N SER A 112 -2.11 11.79 1.80
CA SER A 112 -0.69 11.84 2.13
C SER A 112 0.21 11.46 0.94
N ILE A 113 -0.36 11.09 -0.21
CA ILE A 113 0.40 10.71 -1.40
C ILE A 113 0.55 11.89 -2.35
N LYS A 114 1.79 12.12 -2.79
CA LYS A 114 2.12 13.11 -3.84
C LYS A 114 1.77 12.55 -5.23
N PRO A 115 1.51 13.41 -6.24
CA PRO A 115 1.37 12.99 -7.63
C PRO A 115 2.54 12.13 -8.10
N ARG A 116 2.28 11.23 -9.07
CA ARG A 116 3.30 10.34 -9.63
C ARG A 116 4.49 11.13 -10.15
N ALA A 117 5.68 10.72 -9.74
CA ALA A 117 6.95 11.15 -10.32
C ALA A 117 7.75 9.91 -10.69
N ILE A 118 8.56 10.01 -11.74
CA ILE A 118 9.44 8.91 -12.20
C ILE A 118 10.92 9.15 -11.82
N TYR A 119 11.25 10.35 -11.35
CA TYR A 119 12.55 10.72 -10.78
C TYR A 119 12.34 11.42 -9.44
N ASN A 120 13.24 11.18 -8.49
CA ASN A 120 13.25 11.88 -7.21
C ASN A 120 13.96 13.26 -7.31
N GLU A 121 14.08 13.97 -6.19
CA GLU A 121 14.69 15.30 -6.11
C GLU A 121 16.18 15.33 -6.52
N ASP A 122 16.87 14.20 -6.41
CA ASP A 122 18.26 14.02 -6.82
C ASP A 122 18.40 13.60 -8.30
N GLY A 123 17.29 13.46 -9.03
CA GLY A 123 17.27 13.00 -10.42
C GLY A 123 17.44 11.49 -10.59
N MET A 124 17.34 10.70 -9.51
CA MET A 124 17.41 9.24 -9.54
C MET A 124 16.04 8.65 -9.91
N ALA A 125 16.03 7.61 -10.75
CA ALA A 125 14.81 6.93 -11.13
C ALA A 125 14.12 6.28 -9.92
N ILE A 126 12.81 6.45 -9.81
CA ILE A 126 11.99 5.82 -8.77
C ILE A 126 11.65 4.39 -9.20
N SER A 127 11.78 3.43 -8.27
CA SER A 127 11.37 2.05 -8.51
C SER A 127 9.86 2.01 -8.80
N GLU A 128 9.52 1.52 -9.98
CA GLU A 128 8.15 1.48 -10.46
C GLU A 128 7.89 0.19 -11.22
N TRP A 129 6.71 -0.37 -10.98
CA TRP A 129 6.18 -1.52 -11.69
C TRP A 129 4.88 -1.15 -12.39
N HIS A 130 4.42 -2.01 -13.29
CA HIS A 130 3.22 -1.76 -14.07
C HIS A 130 2.30 -2.97 -14.05
N THR A 131 1.00 -2.70 -13.96
CA THR A 131 -0.07 -3.68 -14.11
C THR A 131 -1.28 -3.04 -14.79
N ASP A 132 -2.31 -3.83 -15.06
CA ASP A 132 -3.51 -3.38 -15.75
C ASP A 132 -4.68 -3.15 -14.77
N MET A 133 -5.61 -2.28 -15.16
CA MET A 133 -6.79 -1.96 -14.35
C MET A 133 -7.67 -3.18 -14.04
N ASN A 134 -7.73 -4.19 -14.91
CA ASN A 134 -8.53 -5.39 -14.63
C ASN A 134 -7.90 -6.21 -13.51
N SER A 135 -6.57 -6.38 -13.50
CA SER A 135 -5.83 -7.02 -12.41
C SER A 135 -6.12 -6.36 -11.05
N VAL A 136 -6.14 -5.02 -11.01
CA VAL A 136 -6.45 -4.27 -9.78
C VAL A 136 -7.92 -4.40 -9.38
N MET A 137 -8.86 -4.32 -10.34
CA MET A 137 -10.29 -4.53 -10.06
C MET A 137 -10.59 -5.95 -9.57
N SER A 138 -9.90 -6.98 -10.09
CA SER A 138 -10.02 -8.35 -9.58
C SER A 138 -9.58 -8.44 -8.11
N PHE A 139 -8.48 -7.80 -7.73
CA PHE A 139 -8.05 -7.73 -6.33
C PHE A 139 -9.07 -6.98 -5.45
N PHE A 140 -9.52 -5.81 -5.89
CA PHE A 140 -10.55 -5.03 -5.18
C PHE A 140 -11.81 -5.85 -4.92
N ASN A 141 -12.31 -6.57 -5.93
CA ASN A 141 -13.49 -7.43 -5.78
C ASN A 141 -13.23 -8.60 -4.83
N SER A 142 -12.00 -9.13 -4.79
CA SER A 142 -11.63 -10.18 -3.84
C SER A 142 -11.60 -9.70 -2.38
N LEU A 143 -11.41 -8.40 -2.13
CA LEU A 143 -11.43 -7.82 -0.78
C LEU A 143 -12.84 -7.63 -0.21
N LYS A 144 -13.87 -7.67 -1.08
CA LYS A 144 -15.28 -7.52 -0.67
C LYS A 144 -15.92 -8.81 -0.18
N ASN A 145 -15.27 -9.95 -0.44
CA ASN A 145 -15.74 -11.29 -0.12
C ASN A 145 -14.98 -11.85 1.10
#